data_AF-A0A168NX14-F1
#
_entry.id   AF-A0A168NX14-F1
#
_cell.length_a   1.000
_cell.length_b   1.000
_cell.length_c   1.000
_cell.angle_alpha   90.00
_cell.angle_beta   90.00
_cell.angle_gamma   90.00
#
_symmetry.space_group_name_H-M   'P 1'
#
loop_
_entity.id
_entity.type
_entity.pdbx_description
1 polymer ?
#
loop_
_entity_poly.entity_id
_entity_poly.type
_entity_poly.pdbx_seq_one_letter_code
_entity_poly.pdbx_strand_id
1 'polypeptide(L)'
;MVDPFILHVPPLDPPTSLCKKLFPAIDEWHDRLAAKELSPDKNNPIQPTVAANVFVQVIVMLRKTFMQDSVLMMELPPCHPIWQHLIFSDPAYLSFKSQFSIIALECSSMLTPICSGSVVN
;
A
#
# COMPACT_ATOMS: atom_id res chain seq x y z
N MET A 1 -20.96 -10.87 -14.60
CA MET A 1 -20.41 -9.51 -14.43
C MET A 1 -19.57 -9.56 -13.18
N VAL A 2 -18.24 -9.65 -13.32
CA VAL A 2 -17.32 -9.67 -12.17
C VAL A 2 -17.17 -8.23 -11.72
N ASP A 3 -17.42 -7.97 -10.45
CA ASP A 3 -17.22 -6.64 -9.87
C ASP A 3 -15.73 -6.26 -10.01
N PRO A 4 -15.38 -5.19 -10.77
CA PRO A 4 -13.99 -4.79 -10.97
C PRO A 4 -13.31 -4.29 -9.68
N PHE A 5 -14.05 -4.14 -8.59
CA PHE A 5 -13.54 -3.64 -7.31
C PHE A 5 -13.28 -4.73 -6.26
N ILE A 6 -13.59 -6.02 -6.52
CA ILE A 6 -13.19 -7.11 -5.62
C ILE A 6 -11.76 -7.56 -5.98
N LEU A 7 -10.78 -7.09 -5.19
CA LEU A 7 -9.41 -7.60 -5.21
C LEU A 7 -9.41 -9.08 -4.77
N HIS A 8 -9.49 -10.01 -5.73
CA HIS A 8 -9.26 -11.45 -5.50
C HIS A 8 -7.78 -11.80 -5.35
N VAL A 9 -6.89 -10.81 -5.48
CA VAL A 9 -5.45 -10.98 -5.32
C VAL A 9 -5.11 -10.81 -3.84
N PRO A 10 -4.40 -11.76 -3.19
CA PRO A 10 -3.95 -11.58 -1.82
C PRO A 10 -3.10 -10.30 -1.74
N PRO A 11 -3.30 -9.43 -0.75
CA PRO A 11 -2.56 -8.19 -0.64
C PRO A 11 -1.07 -8.50 -0.48
N LEU A 12 -0.30 -8.25 -1.53
CA LEU A 12 1.16 -8.33 -1.47
C LEU A 12 1.66 -7.12 -0.71
N ASP A 13 2.31 -7.32 0.43
CA ASP A 13 2.85 -6.20 1.20
C ASP A 13 3.99 -5.52 0.45
N PRO A 14 3.93 -4.19 0.25
CA PRO A 14 4.98 -3.44 -0.42
C PRO A 14 6.22 -3.39 0.49
N PRO A 15 7.44 -3.32 -0.08
CA PRO A 15 8.66 -3.26 0.71
C PRO A 15 8.62 -2.11 1.73
N THR A 16 8.92 -2.40 3.00
CA THR A 16 8.91 -1.37 4.06
C THR A 16 9.81 -0.18 3.72
N SER A 17 10.98 -0.44 3.12
CA SER A 17 11.91 0.61 2.68
C SER A 17 11.31 1.54 1.63
N LEU A 18 10.42 1.03 0.79
CA LEU A 18 9.70 1.81 -0.22
C LEU A 18 8.58 2.64 0.44
N CYS A 19 7.80 2.04 1.33
CA CYS A 19 6.76 2.75 2.09
C CYS A 19 7.30 3.92 2.91
N LYS A 20 8.49 3.78 3.49
CA LYS A 20 9.16 4.85 4.26
C LYS A 20 9.56 6.06 3.42
N LYS A 21 9.72 5.90 2.10
CA LYS A 21 9.97 7.02 1.18
C LYS A 21 8.74 7.89 0.97
N LEU A 22 7.54 7.36 1.21
CA LEU A 22 6.29 8.10 1.16
C LEU A 22 6.01 8.73 2.52
N PHE A 23 5.78 10.05 2.58
CA PHE A 23 5.58 10.80 3.84
C PHE A 23 6.69 10.60 4.90
N PRO A 24 7.99 10.70 4.59
CA PRO A 24 9.08 10.18 5.44
C PRO A 24 9.06 10.65 6.90
N ALA A 25 8.58 11.86 7.17
CA ALA A 25 8.48 12.42 8.52
C ALA A 25 7.59 11.62 9.49
N ILE A 26 6.68 10.77 9.00
CA ILE A 26 5.73 10.03 9.85
C ILE A 26 6.41 9.02 10.77
N ASP A 27 7.56 8.46 10.38
CA ASP A 27 8.32 7.55 11.25
C ASP A 27 8.83 8.31 12.47
N GLU A 28 9.40 9.50 12.25
CA GLU A 28 9.84 10.39 13.32
C GLU A 28 8.68 10.85 14.21
N TRP A 29 7.52 11.19 13.62
CA TRP A 29 6.33 11.56 14.39
C TRP A 29 5.81 10.40 15.24
N HIS A 30 5.84 9.17 14.71
CA HIS A 30 5.47 7.97 15.46
C HIS A 30 6.39 7.76 16.67
N ASP A 31 7.71 7.83 16.47
CA ASP A 31 8.70 7.65 17.53
C ASP A 31 8.60 8.75 18.60
N ARG A 32 8.40 10.01 18.19
CA ARG A 32 8.22 11.15 19.11
C ARG A 32 6.96 11.01 19.98
N LEU A 33 5.85 10.54 19.39
CA LEU A 33 4.61 10.32 20.11
C LEU A 33 4.74 9.15 21.10
N ALA A 34 5.33 8.03 20.67
CA ALA A 34 5.59 6.87 21.54
C ALA A 34 6.51 7.21 22.71
N ALA A 35 7.57 7.99 22.47
CA ALA A 35 8.47 8.45 23.53
C ALA A 35 7.77 9.36 24.55
N LYS A 36 6.79 10.16 24.12
CA LYS A 36 6.04 11.06 25.01
C LYS A 36 4.99 10.35 25.84
N GLU A 37 4.38 9.28 25.33
CA GLU A 37 3.54 8.39 26.14
C GLU A 37 4.36 7.72 27.27
N LEU A 38 5.61 7.38 26.99
CA LEU A 38 6.52 6.76 27.96
C LEU A 38 7.14 7.76 28.95
N SER A 39 7.38 9.00 28.53
CA SER A 39 7.97 10.05 29.37
C SER A 39 7.34 11.42 29.07
N PRO A 40 6.37 11.87 29.89
CA PRO A 40 5.73 13.17 29.73
C PRO A 40 6.67 14.30 30.20
N ASP A 41 7.72 14.56 29.43
CA ASP A 41 8.55 15.75 29.62
C ASP A 41 7.77 17.00 29.21
N LYS A 42 7.66 17.95 30.15
CA LYS A 42 6.84 19.17 30.08
C LYS A 42 7.40 20.27 29.17
N ASN A 43 8.63 20.14 28.68
CA ASN A 43 9.31 21.21 27.94
C ASN A 43 9.20 21.10 26.41
N ASN A 44 8.50 20.09 25.86
CA ASN A 44 8.28 19.96 24.41
C ASN A 44 6.91 20.49 23.98
N PRO A 45 6.81 21.15 22.81
CA PRO A 45 5.54 21.72 22.33
C PRO A 45 4.56 20.69 21.76
N ILE A 46 4.98 19.43 21.57
CA ILE A 46 4.14 18.38 20.98
C ILE A 46 3.34 17.70 22.09
N GLN A 47 2.03 17.93 22.12
CA GLN A 47 1.11 17.22 23.00
C GLN A 47 0.66 15.90 22.33
N PRO A 48 0.96 14.72 22.90
CA PRO A 48 0.47 13.45 22.39
C PRO A 48 -1.04 13.33 22.66
N THR A 49 -1.85 13.78 21.71
CA THR A 49 -3.31 13.62 21.79
C THR A 49 -3.72 12.33 21.09
N VAL A 50 -4.86 11.77 21.50
CA VAL A 50 -5.46 10.58 20.85
C VAL A 50 -5.60 10.79 19.34
N ALA A 51 -6.00 12.00 18.92
CA ALA A 51 -6.14 12.34 17.51
C ALA A 51 -4.79 12.31 16.77
N ALA A 52 -3.71 12.83 17.35
CA ALA A 52 -2.38 12.79 16.75
C ALA A 52 -1.87 11.36 16.56
N ASN A 53 -2.04 10.51 17.58
CA ASN A 53 -1.66 9.10 17.53
C ASN A 53 -2.42 8.35 16.43
N VAL A 54 -3.74 8.50 16.38
CA VAL A 54 -4.58 7.85 15.37
C VAL A 54 -4.26 8.38 13.97
N PHE A 55 -4.02 9.68 13.81
CA PHE A 55 -3.65 10.27 12.53
C PHE A 55 -2.34 9.67 11.99
N VAL A 56 -1.31 9.56 12.82
CA VAL A 56 -0.05 8.90 12.44
C VAL A 56 -0.28 7.46 11.99
N GLN A 57 -1.10 6.69 12.72
CA GLN A 57 -1.45 5.32 12.33
C GLN A 57 -2.18 5.27 10.97
N VAL A 58 -3.13 6.18 10.74
CA VAL A 58 -3.85 6.29 9.47
C VAL A 58 -2.87 6.56 8.32
N ILE A 59 -1.89 7.44 8.49
CA ILE A 59 -0.89 7.68 7.44
C ILE A 59 0.02 6.47 7.22
N VAL A 60 0.40 5.73 8.27
CA VAL A 60 1.16 4.48 8.13
C VAL A 60 0.37 3.45 7.31
N MET A 61 -0.92 3.31 7.59
CA MET A 61 -1.78 2.40 6.83
C MET A 61 -2.00 2.87 5.40
N LEU A 62 -2.26 4.17 5.22
CA LEU A 62 -2.40 4.80 3.91
C LEU A 62 -1.17 4.59 3.05
N ARG A 63 0.05 4.68 3.61
CA ARG A 63 1.29 4.42 2.87
C ARG A 63 1.31 3.02 2.25
N LYS A 64 0.92 2.01 3.03
CA LYS A 64 0.89 0.62 2.58
C LYS A 64 -0.17 0.43 1.51
N THR A 65 -1.41 0.82 1.80
CA THR A 65 -2.55 0.65 0.87
C THR A 65 -2.32 1.42 -0.42
N PHE A 66 -1.87 2.67 -0.34
CA PHE A 66 -1.56 3.46 -1.53
C PHE A 66 -0.47 2.82 -2.40
N MET A 67 0.59 2.28 -1.79
CA MET A 67 1.64 1.60 -2.55
C MET A 67 1.15 0.31 -3.21
N GLN A 68 0.33 -0.48 -2.51
CA GLN A 68 -0.31 -1.68 -3.04
C GLN A 68 -1.20 -1.34 -4.24
N ASP A 69 -2.14 -0.43 -4.02
CA ASP A 69 -3.18 -0.13 -5.00
C ASP A 69 -2.64 0.68 -6.18
N SER A 70 -1.53 1.41 -6.01
CA SER A 70 -0.90 2.17 -7.08
C SER A 70 -0.58 1.32 -8.32
N VAL A 71 -0.25 0.04 -8.13
CA VAL A 71 0.05 -0.89 -9.24
C VAL A 71 -1.15 -1.00 -10.19
N LEU A 72 -2.37 -1.08 -9.64
CA LEU A 72 -3.61 -1.17 -10.40
C LEU A 72 -4.11 0.21 -10.83
N MET A 73 -4.00 1.22 -9.95
CA MET A 73 -4.47 2.57 -10.24
C MET A 73 -3.68 3.25 -11.38
N MET A 74 -2.43 2.84 -11.61
CA MET A 74 -1.62 3.29 -12.75
C MET A 74 -2.09 2.70 -14.09
N GLU A 75 -2.84 1.60 -14.09
CA GLU A 75 -3.46 1.01 -15.30
C GLU A 75 -4.78 1.72 -15.67
N LEU A 76 -5.38 2.43 -14.71
CA LEU A 76 -6.50 3.36 -14.91
C LEU A 76 -5.93 4.75 -15.33
N PRO A 77 -6.73 5.71 -15.85
CA PRO A 77 -6.28 6.70 -16.84
C PRO A 77 -4.90 7.31 -16.54
N PRO A 78 -3.90 7.10 -17.42
CA PRO A 78 -2.47 7.18 -17.09
C PRO A 78 -1.93 8.61 -16.88
N CYS A 79 -2.79 9.63 -16.85
CA CYS A 79 -2.39 11.03 -16.91
C CYS A 79 -2.44 11.77 -15.57
N HIS A 80 -2.56 11.06 -14.44
CA HIS A 80 -2.57 11.74 -13.14
C HIS A 80 -1.15 12.19 -12.74
N PRO A 81 -0.93 13.46 -12.32
CA PRO A 81 0.40 13.97 -11.94
C PRO A 81 1.10 13.18 -10.84
N ILE A 82 0.33 12.49 -9.98
CA ILE A 82 0.90 11.63 -8.91
C ILE A 82 1.86 10.57 -9.48
N TRP A 83 1.57 10.01 -10.65
CA TRP A 83 2.37 8.96 -11.28
C TRP A 83 3.72 9.45 -11.82
N GLN A 84 3.92 10.76 -11.91
CA GLN A 84 5.20 11.36 -12.32
C GLN A 84 6.20 11.45 -11.15
N HIS A 85 5.78 11.12 -9.93
CA HIS A 85 6.65 11.16 -8.77
C HIS A 85 7.77 10.11 -8.87
N LEU A 86 9.01 10.48 -8.53
CA LEU A 86 10.20 9.64 -8.67
C LEU A 86 10.12 8.29 -7.95
N ILE A 87 9.25 8.17 -6.93
CA ILE A 87 9.03 6.93 -6.20
C ILE A 87 8.51 5.80 -7.10
N PHE A 88 7.79 6.14 -8.18
CA PHE A 88 7.26 5.18 -9.15
C PHE A 88 8.31 4.73 -10.17
N SER A 89 9.47 5.41 -10.22
CA SER A 89 10.66 4.99 -10.97
C SER A 89 11.69 4.27 -10.10
N ASP A 90 11.42 4.11 -8.81
CA ASP A 90 12.33 3.46 -7.87
C ASP A 90 12.53 1.97 -8.24
N PRO A 91 13.76 1.44 -8.26
CA PRO A 91 13.98 0.03 -8.57
C PRO A 91 13.19 -0.93 -7.68
N ALA A 92 12.99 -0.59 -6.39
CA ALA A 92 12.19 -1.41 -5.48
C ALA A 92 10.71 -1.36 -5.83
N TYR A 93 10.21 -0.21 -6.30
CA TYR A 93 8.83 -0.09 -6.80
C TYR A 93 8.64 -0.89 -8.08
N LEU A 94 9.55 -0.78 -9.05
CA LEU A 94 9.47 -1.53 -10.31
C LEU A 94 9.50 -3.05 -10.08
N SER A 95 10.35 -3.52 -9.17
CA SER A 95 10.39 -4.93 -8.75
C SER A 95 9.08 -5.36 -8.09
N PHE A 96 8.52 -4.55 -7.20
CA PHE A 96 7.23 -4.81 -6.55
C PHE A 96 6.08 -4.84 -7.56
N LYS A 97 6.01 -3.87 -8.48
CA LYS A 97 5.01 -3.82 -9.57
C LYS A 97 5.07 -5.11 -10.40
N SER A 98 6.26 -5.56 -10.78
CA SER A 98 6.43 -6.80 -11.54
C SER A 98 5.93 -8.03 -10.79
N GLN A 99 6.22 -8.15 -9.49
CA GLN A 99 5.76 -9.28 -8.66
C GLN A 99 4.24 -9.29 -8.56
N PHE A 100 3.63 -8.12 -8.34
CA PHE A 100 2.18 -8.00 -8.28
C PHE A 100 1.52 -8.41 -9.61
N SER A 101 2.08 -8.00 -10.75
CA SER A 101 1.59 -8.41 -12.08
C SER A 101 1.64 -9.93 -12.31
N ILE A 102 2.70 -10.60 -11.82
CA ILE A 102 2.82 -12.06 -11.91
C ILE A 102 1.69 -12.74 -11.11
N ILE A 103 1.49 -12.32 -9.86
CA ILE A 103 0.46 -12.90 -8.98
C ILE A 103 -0.94 -12.67 -9.58
N ALA A 104 -1.21 -11.47 -10.10
CA ALA A 104 -2.49 -11.17 -10.75
C ALA A 104 -2.77 -12.06 -11.96
N LEU A 105 -1.74 -12.35 -12.78
CA LEU A 105 -1.83 -13.27 -13.92
C LEU A 105 -2.06 -14.71 -13.46
N GLU A 106 -1.32 -15.18 -12.45
CA GLU A 106 -1.49 -16.52 -11.88
C GLU A 106 -2.88 -16.71 -11.31
N CYS A 107 -3.39 -15.79 -10.48
CA CYS A 107 -4.74 -15.84 -9.93
C CYS A 107 -5.81 -15.86 -11.03
N SER A 108 -5.61 -15.09 -12.11
CA SER A 108 -6.52 -15.11 -13.27
C SER A 108 -6.50 -16.47 -13.98
N SER A 109 -5.32 -17.09 -14.12
CA SER A 109 -5.18 -18.41 -14.74
C SER A 109 -5.76 -19.53 -13.87
N MET A 110 -5.66 -19.45 -12.54
CA MET A 110 -6.22 -20.44 -11.61
C MET A 110 -7.76 -20.43 -11.56
N LEU A 111 -8.40 -19.33 -11.93
CA LEU A 111 -9.87 -19.23 -12.02
C LEU A 111 -10.44 -19.80 -13.32
N THR A 112 -9.61 -20.00 -14.36
CA THR A 112 -10.05 -20.51 -15.67
C THR A 112 -10.30 -22.03 -15.81
N PRO A 113 -9.74 -22.97 -15.02
CA PRO A 113 -9.93 -24.40 -15.30
C PRO A 113 -11.30 -24.94 -14.88
N ILE A 114 -12.09 -24.19 -14.10
CA ILE A 114 -13.36 -24.70 -13.52
C ILE A 114 -14.50 -24.75 -14.57
N CYS A 115 -14.35 -24.07 -15.72
CA CYS A 115 -15.43 -23.98 -16.72
C CYS A 115 -15.34 -25.00 -17.88
N SER A 116 -14.35 -25.89 -17.92
CA SER A 116 -14.12 -26.79 -19.07
C SER A 116 -14.27 -28.29 -18.77
N GLY A 117 -15.25 -28.68 -17.95
CA GLY A 117 -15.45 -30.09 -17.61
C GLY A 117 -16.88 -30.47 -17.23
N SER A 118 -17.83 -30.38 -18.16
CA SER A 118 -19.09 -31.14 -18.12
C SER A 118 -19.72 -31.21 -19.52
N VAL A 119 -19.16 -32.07 -20.37
CA VAL A 119 -19.95 -32.74 -21.41
C VAL A 119 -19.77 -34.23 -21.13
N VAL A 120 -20.73 -34.80 -20.39
CA VAL A 120 -20.90 -36.24 -20.25
C VAL A 120 -22.09 -36.60 -21.14
N ASN A 121 -21.81 -37.38 -22.18
CA ASN A 121 -22.82 -38.06 -23.00
C ASN A 121 -23.56 -39.12 -22.18
#